data_AF-A0A6B1DEV7-F1
#
_entry.id   AF-A0A6B1DEV7-F1
#
_cell.length_a   1.000
_cell.length_b   1.000
_cell.length_c   1.000
_cell.angle_alpha   90.00
_cell.angle_beta   90.00
_cell.angle_gamma   90.00
#
_symmetry.space_group_name_H-M   'P 1'
#
loop_
_entity.id
_entity.type
_entity.pdbx_description
1 polymer ?
#
loop_
_entity_poly.entity_id
_entity_poly.type
_entity_poly.pdbx_seq_one_letter_code
_entity_poly.pdbx_strand_id
1 'polypeptide(L)'
;MQQSVEGSWNDERHPVRGPRAYRMGRWLAAALIGASFLGGLAGSLLTNSRVEAQVPDVVTTTQVNLVDGAGNLRGILAGSDESGRAALTLFDQAGQPRSLVGVQADGTPVLQLHGAGGETRLLASVQGDDTVLLVGQDGAGQAVMADVQGSPVVSLSDRGRSRLQLQLGVDGWPRVALSDAAGNVGASLGVSGDDRPELRLAAEGRQRALLTVAQGATVLNLSDTSGIRMVAGVAADGNPSVTFLDAAGEVTAQLPQSAQ
;
A
#
# COMPACT_ATOMS: atom_id res chain seq x y z
N MET A 1 -73.29 -96.89 -44.83
CA MET A 1 -74.67 -96.43 -45.12
C MET A 1 -74.67 -94.91 -44.93
N GLN A 2 -74.85 -94.16 -46.02
CA GLN A 2 -75.19 -92.71 -46.18
C GLN A 2 -74.45 -91.64 -45.33
N GLN A 3 -73.56 -90.84 -45.96
CA GLN A 3 -73.77 -89.48 -46.54
C GLN A 3 -73.88 -88.36 -45.46
N SER A 4 -72.84 -87.55 -45.25
CA SER A 4 -72.49 -86.24 -45.89
C SER A 4 -73.46 -85.09 -45.59
N VAL A 5 -72.94 -83.96 -45.07
CA VAL A 5 -73.10 -82.58 -45.61
C VAL A 5 -72.27 -81.58 -44.75
N GLU A 6 -71.62 -80.64 -45.45
CA GLU A 6 -70.82 -79.50 -45.00
C GLU A 6 -71.66 -78.29 -44.52
N GLY A 7 -70.99 -77.30 -43.90
CA GLY A 7 -71.44 -75.89 -43.81
C GLY A 7 -71.39 -75.33 -42.38
N SER A 8 -70.39 -74.54 -41.97
CA SER A 8 -70.12 -73.11 -42.25
C SER A 8 -70.73 -72.12 -41.23
N TRP A 9 -69.86 -71.22 -40.75
CA TRP A 9 -70.10 -69.89 -40.13
C TRP A 9 -70.51 -69.77 -38.65
N ASN A 10 -69.50 -69.34 -37.87
CA ASN A 10 -69.43 -68.15 -37.00
C ASN A 10 -70.66 -67.57 -36.28
N ASP A 11 -70.34 -67.21 -35.03
CA ASP A 11 -70.81 -66.11 -34.20
C ASP A 11 -72.05 -66.37 -33.33
N GLU A 12 -71.87 -66.27 -32.01
CA GLU A 12 -72.86 -65.75 -31.06
C GLU A 12 -72.22 -65.63 -29.66
N ARG A 13 -71.68 -64.44 -29.38
CA ARG A 13 -71.40 -63.98 -28.01
C ARG A 13 -72.64 -63.31 -27.43
N HIS A 14 -73.03 -63.68 -26.21
CA HIS A 14 -73.96 -62.96 -25.36
C HIS A 14 -73.36 -62.82 -23.93
N PRO A 15 -73.89 -61.96 -23.04
CA PRO A 15 -73.88 -60.50 -23.11
C PRO A 15 -73.42 -59.86 -21.78
N VAL A 16 -72.91 -58.62 -21.78
CA VAL A 16 -72.89 -57.81 -20.54
C VAL A 16 -73.40 -56.38 -20.82
N ARG A 17 -74.60 -56.15 -20.28
CA ARG A 17 -75.33 -54.91 -19.92
C ARG A 17 -74.66 -53.55 -20.23
N GLY A 18 -75.39 -52.69 -20.96
CA GLY A 18 -75.29 -51.22 -20.83
C GLY A 18 -75.96 -50.72 -19.54
N PRO A 19 -75.89 -49.40 -19.17
CA PRO A 19 -76.51 -48.37 -20.01
C PRO A 19 -75.93 -46.93 -19.97
N ARG A 20 -76.40 -46.13 -20.94
CA ARG A 20 -76.72 -44.68 -20.92
C ARG A 20 -75.62 -43.61 -21.07
N ALA A 21 -75.64 -43.02 -22.28
CA ALA A 21 -75.37 -41.61 -22.53
C ALA A 21 -76.37 -40.68 -21.79
N TYR A 22 -76.00 -39.43 -21.51
CA TYR A 22 -76.63 -38.20 -22.07
C TYR A 22 -76.12 -36.90 -21.40
N ARG A 23 -75.69 -35.96 -22.25
CA ARG A 23 -75.90 -34.49 -22.16
C ARG A 23 -75.56 -33.79 -20.83
N MET A 24 -74.28 -33.62 -20.51
CA MET A 24 -73.84 -32.66 -19.46
C MET A 24 -72.49 -31.99 -19.80
N GLY A 25 -72.26 -31.62 -21.07
CA GLY A 25 -70.95 -31.10 -21.52
C GLY A 25 -70.89 -29.62 -21.89
N ARG A 26 -72.04 -28.95 -22.11
CA ARG A 26 -72.05 -27.60 -22.74
C ARG A 26 -72.26 -26.42 -21.81
N TRP A 27 -72.70 -26.62 -20.56
CA TRP A 27 -72.92 -25.52 -19.61
C TRP A 27 -71.77 -25.30 -18.63
N LEU A 28 -70.92 -26.30 -18.39
CA LEU A 28 -69.72 -26.16 -17.55
C LEU A 28 -68.58 -25.41 -18.27
N ALA A 29 -68.50 -25.50 -19.60
CA ALA A 29 -67.49 -24.78 -20.38
C ALA A 29 -67.74 -23.25 -20.43
N ALA A 30 -69.01 -22.80 -20.40
CA ALA A 30 -69.34 -21.38 -20.42
C ALA A 30 -69.09 -20.69 -19.07
N ALA A 31 -69.28 -21.41 -17.94
CA ALA A 31 -69.04 -20.86 -16.60
C ALA A 31 -67.55 -20.68 -16.28
N LEU A 32 -66.66 -21.51 -16.85
CA LEU A 32 -65.22 -21.45 -16.60
C LEU A 32 -64.50 -20.31 -17.33
N ILE A 33 -65.07 -19.74 -18.40
CA ILE A 33 -64.47 -18.59 -19.12
C ILE A 33 -64.86 -17.25 -18.45
N GLY A 34 -66.04 -17.16 -17.82
CA GLY A 34 -66.49 -15.95 -17.14
C GLY A 34 -65.73 -15.63 -15.85
N ALA A 35 -65.26 -16.64 -15.12
CA ALA A 35 -64.50 -16.45 -13.88
C ALA A 35 -63.05 -15.95 -14.12
N SER A 36 -62.48 -16.19 -15.31
CA SER A 36 -61.08 -15.83 -15.60
C SER A 36 -60.87 -14.35 -15.97
N PHE A 37 -61.91 -13.62 -16.41
CA PHE A 37 -61.78 -12.20 -16.73
C PHE A 37 -61.88 -11.27 -15.51
N LEU A 38 -62.66 -11.64 -14.49
CA LEU A 38 -62.78 -10.84 -13.25
C LEU A 38 -61.58 -11.03 -12.31
N GLY A 39 -60.94 -12.20 -12.31
CA GLY A 39 -59.70 -12.43 -11.56
C GLY A 39 -58.49 -11.64 -12.11
N GLY A 40 -58.39 -11.50 -13.43
CA GLY A 40 -57.28 -10.77 -14.07
C GLY A 40 -57.30 -9.25 -13.83
N LEU A 41 -58.50 -8.64 -13.79
CA LEU A 41 -58.67 -7.20 -13.56
C LEU A 41 -58.46 -6.80 -12.09
N ALA A 42 -58.86 -7.65 -11.12
CA ALA A 42 -58.60 -7.39 -9.70
C ALA A 42 -57.13 -7.59 -9.32
N GLY A 43 -56.45 -8.57 -9.93
CA GLY A 43 -55.01 -8.78 -9.73
C GLY A 43 -54.16 -7.61 -10.21
N SER A 44 -54.48 -7.04 -11.38
CA SER A 44 -53.75 -5.91 -11.97
C SER A 44 -53.82 -4.60 -11.17
N LEU A 45 -54.82 -4.42 -10.31
CA LEU A 45 -54.98 -3.21 -9.50
C LEU A 45 -54.33 -3.33 -8.12
N LEU A 46 -54.04 -4.56 -7.66
CA LEU A 46 -53.41 -4.84 -6.37
C LEU A 46 -51.92 -5.17 -6.48
N THR A 47 -51.41 -5.56 -7.66
CA THR A 47 -49.97 -5.77 -7.91
C THR A 47 -49.24 -4.51 -8.39
N ASN A 48 -49.94 -3.38 -8.49
CA ASN A 48 -49.35 -2.08 -8.79
C ASN A 48 -48.81 -1.37 -7.53
N SER A 49 -48.46 -2.14 -6.49
CA SER A 49 -47.38 -1.70 -5.62
C SER A 49 -46.15 -1.61 -6.52
N ARG A 50 -45.78 -0.37 -6.88
CA ARG A 50 -44.44 -0.08 -7.35
C ARG A 50 -43.50 -0.60 -6.27
N VAL A 51 -43.01 -1.81 -6.44
CA VAL A 51 -41.68 -2.14 -5.95
C VAL A 51 -40.78 -1.29 -6.83
N GLU A 52 -40.60 -0.03 -6.43
CA GLU A 52 -39.38 0.69 -6.77
C GLU A 52 -38.29 -0.15 -6.15
N ALA A 53 -37.78 -1.11 -6.91
CA ALA A 53 -36.45 -1.60 -6.69
C ALA A 53 -35.59 -0.34 -6.76
N GLN A 54 -35.13 0.14 -5.60
CA GLN A 54 -33.86 0.83 -5.53
C GLN A 54 -32.87 -0.12 -6.19
N VAL A 55 -32.68 0.02 -7.50
CA VAL A 55 -31.54 -0.55 -8.18
C VAL A 55 -30.36 0.07 -7.44
N PRO A 56 -29.52 -0.70 -6.74
CA PRO A 56 -28.35 -0.10 -6.14
C PRO A 56 -27.54 0.46 -7.30
N ASP A 57 -27.12 1.73 -7.22
CA ASP A 57 -26.08 2.31 -8.08
C ASP A 57 -24.70 1.64 -7.83
N VAL A 58 -24.69 0.39 -7.35
CA VAL A 58 -23.53 -0.34 -6.84
C VAL A 58 -23.33 -1.60 -7.68
N VAL A 59 -22.16 -1.70 -8.30
CA VAL A 59 -21.70 -2.91 -8.97
C VAL A 59 -20.96 -3.77 -7.94
N THR A 60 -21.57 -4.90 -7.55
CA THR A 60 -20.93 -5.91 -6.69
C THR A 60 -20.35 -7.03 -7.55
N THR A 61 -19.03 -7.13 -7.57
CA THR A 61 -18.29 -8.19 -8.27
C THR A 61 -17.01 -8.51 -7.51
N THR A 62 -16.47 -9.71 -7.71
CA THR A 62 -15.14 -10.05 -7.21
C THR A 62 -14.03 -9.37 -8.00
N GLN A 63 -14.30 -9.00 -9.26
CA GLN A 63 -13.32 -8.44 -10.17
C GLN A 63 -13.95 -7.55 -11.26
N VAL A 64 -13.28 -6.44 -11.57
CA VAL A 64 -13.53 -5.59 -12.74
C VAL A 64 -12.27 -5.56 -13.60
N ASN A 65 -12.39 -5.92 -14.87
CA ASN A 65 -11.32 -5.81 -15.86
C ASN A 65 -11.53 -4.57 -16.72
N LEU A 66 -10.55 -3.66 -16.70
CA LEU A 66 -10.49 -2.50 -17.57
C LEU A 66 -9.73 -2.90 -18.84
N VAL A 67 -10.35 -2.74 -20.00
CA VAL A 67 -9.73 -3.01 -21.31
C VAL A 67 -9.72 -1.74 -22.16
N ASP A 68 -8.75 -1.63 -23.07
CA ASP A 68 -8.76 -0.57 -24.09
C ASP A 68 -9.72 -0.89 -25.26
N GLY A 69 -9.79 0.02 -26.24
CA GLY A 69 -10.66 -0.16 -27.41
C GLY A 69 -10.28 -1.33 -28.33
N ALA A 70 -9.09 -1.90 -28.17
CA ALA A 70 -8.66 -3.11 -28.87
C ALA A 70 -8.89 -4.39 -28.05
N GLY A 71 -9.42 -4.26 -26.81
CA GLY A 71 -9.68 -5.37 -25.91
C GLY A 71 -8.47 -5.80 -25.06
N ASN A 72 -7.36 -5.06 -25.10
CA ASN A 72 -6.20 -5.38 -24.26
C ASN A 72 -6.43 -4.93 -22.82
N LEU A 73 -6.01 -5.75 -21.86
CA LEU A 73 -6.13 -5.44 -20.44
C LEU A 73 -5.28 -4.20 -20.05
N ARG A 74 -5.90 -3.29 -19.32
CA ARG A 74 -5.32 -2.03 -18.81
C ARG A 74 -5.38 -1.91 -17.30
N GLY A 75 -6.30 -2.62 -16.67
CA GLY A 75 -6.34 -2.69 -15.22
C GLY A 75 -7.24 -3.78 -14.69
N ILE A 76 -6.98 -4.19 -13.46
CA ILE A 76 -7.80 -5.12 -12.70
C ILE A 76 -8.08 -4.48 -11.35
N LEU A 77 -9.35 -4.32 -10.99
CA LEU A 77 -9.78 -4.10 -9.61
C LEU A 77 -10.32 -5.43 -9.07
N ALA A 78 -9.66 -5.99 -8.06
CA ALA A 78 -10.05 -7.26 -7.46
C ALA A 78 -10.25 -7.11 -5.95
N GLY A 79 -11.32 -7.72 -5.42
CA GLY A 79 -11.56 -7.81 -3.97
C GLY A 79 -10.58 -8.75 -3.27
N SER A 80 -9.98 -9.69 -4.00
CA SER A 80 -8.86 -10.52 -3.58
C SER A 80 -8.16 -11.05 -4.84
N ASP A 81 -6.85 -10.83 -4.97
CA ASP A 81 -6.00 -11.47 -5.97
C ASP A 81 -5.54 -12.86 -5.49
N GLU A 82 -4.71 -13.53 -6.30
CA GLU A 82 -4.12 -14.84 -5.99
C GLU A 82 -3.25 -14.84 -4.72
N SER A 83 -2.78 -13.67 -4.29
CA SER A 83 -2.00 -13.46 -3.07
C SER A 83 -2.85 -13.03 -1.88
N GLY A 84 -4.19 -13.03 -2.00
CA GLY A 84 -5.10 -12.62 -0.95
C GLY A 84 -5.22 -11.10 -0.78
N ARG A 85 -4.74 -10.31 -1.74
CA ARG A 85 -4.71 -8.84 -1.65
C ARG A 85 -5.92 -8.23 -2.36
N ALA A 86 -6.57 -7.27 -1.71
CA ALA A 86 -7.54 -6.41 -2.39
C ALA A 86 -6.77 -5.29 -3.11
N ALA A 87 -6.86 -5.19 -4.44
CA ALA A 87 -5.99 -4.28 -5.19
C ALA A 87 -6.58 -3.77 -6.51
N LEU A 88 -6.11 -2.59 -6.91
CA LEU A 88 -6.13 -2.06 -8.26
C LEU A 88 -4.74 -2.20 -8.87
N THR A 89 -4.62 -2.98 -9.93
CA THR A 89 -3.39 -3.12 -10.73
C THR A 89 -3.58 -2.50 -12.09
N LEU A 90 -2.63 -1.70 -12.58
CA LEU A 90 -2.63 -1.14 -13.93
C LEU A 90 -1.53 -1.78 -14.79
N PHE A 91 -1.83 -1.98 -16.07
CA PHE A 91 -0.96 -2.66 -17.03
C PHE A 91 -0.59 -1.75 -18.21
N ASP A 92 0.60 -1.93 -18.75
CA ASP A 92 1.04 -1.23 -19.98
C ASP A 92 0.57 -1.92 -21.27
N GLN A 93 1.04 -1.45 -22.43
CA GLN A 93 0.72 -2.00 -23.75
C GLN A 93 1.24 -3.42 -23.98
N ALA A 94 2.28 -3.84 -23.27
CA ALA A 94 2.81 -5.19 -23.31
C ALA A 94 2.13 -6.13 -22.31
N GLY A 95 1.14 -5.64 -21.54
CA GLY A 95 0.47 -6.40 -20.49
C GLY A 95 1.31 -6.54 -19.21
N GLN A 96 2.36 -5.72 -19.04
CA GLN A 96 3.19 -5.72 -17.84
C GLN A 96 2.57 -4.82 -16.75
N PRO A 97 2.56 -5.25 -15.48
CA PRO A 97 2.08 -4.41 -14.39
C PRO A 97 2.96 -3.16 -14.24
N ARG A 98 2.33 -2.00 -14.07
CA ARG A 98 2.99 -0.69 -13.91
C ARG A 98 2.72 -0.04 -12.58
N SER A 99 1.58 -0.33 -11.98
CA SER A 99 1.26 0.13 -10.64
C SER A 99 0.32 -0.83 -9.95
N LEU A 100 0.42 -0.85 -8.62
CA LEU A 100 -0.51 -1.53 -7.74
C LEU A 100 -0.86 -0.57 -6.60
N VAL A 101 -2.13 -0.46 -6.26
CA VAL A 101 -2.60 0.16 -5.02
C VAL A 101 -3.56 -0.81 -4.36
N GLY A 102 -3.30 -1.17 -3.11
CA GLY A 102 -4.11 -2.19 -2.46
C GLY A 102 -3.80 -2.38 -0.99
N VAL A 103 -4.40 -3.42 -0.44
CA VAL A 103 -4.22 -3.87 0.94
C VAL A 103 -3.75 -5.31 0.90
N GLN A 104 -2.65 -5.58 1.59
CA GLN A 104 -2.08 -6.92 1.72
C GLN A 104 -3.00 -7.83 2.56
N ALA A 105 -2.77 -9.14 2.51
CA ALA A 105 -3.57 -10.12 3.27
C ALA A 105 -3.53 -9.90 4.79
N ASP A 106 -2.46 -9.28 5.30
CA ASP A 106 -2.29 -8.90 6.70
C ASP A 106 -2.93 -7.55 7.06
N GLY A 107 -3.58 -6.87 6.10
CA GLY A 107 -4.18 -5.55 6.27
C GLY A 107 -3.26 -4.38 5.97
N THR A 108 -1.99 -4.61 5.63
CA THR A 108 -1.00 -3.55 5.34
C THR A 108 -1.34 -2.84 4.02
N PRO A 109 -1.66 -1.52 4.03
CA PRO A 109 -1.86 -0.74 2.80
C PRO A 109 -0.55 -0.58 2.05
N VAL A 110 -0.59 -0.71 0.72
CA VAL A 110 0.59 -0.61 -0.14
C VAL A 110 0.29 0.08 -1.47
N LEU A 111 1.24 0.88 -1.93
CA LEU A 111 1.34 1.38 -3.30
C LEU A 111 2.69 0.97 -3.88
N GLN A 112 2.68 0.39 -5.07
CA GLN A 112 3.89 0.01 -5.80
C GLN A 112 3.86 0.61 -7.20
N LEU A 113 4.99 1.13 -7.66
CA LEU A 113 5.23 1.48 -9.06
C LEU A 113 6.33 0.60 -9.61
N HIS A 114 6.09 0.01 -10.78
CA HIS A 114 6.99 -0.97 -11.40
C HIS A 114 7.67 -0.38 -12.63
N GLY A 115 8.97 -0.62 -12.75
CA GLY A 115 9.78 -0.22 -13.90
C GLY A 115 9.64 -1.17 -15.08
N ALA A 116 10.31 -0.84 -16.19
CA ALA A 116 10.12 -1.49 -17.50
C ALA A 116 10.16 -3.03 -17.46
N GLY A 117 11.06 -3.59 -16.65
CA GLY A 117 11.29 -5.02 -16.50
C GLY A 117 10.48 -5.70 -15.38
N GLY A 118 9.54 -4.99 -14.76
CA GLY A 118 8.70 -5.50 -13.67
C GLY A 118 9.27 -5.29 -12.26
N GLU A 119 10.48 -4.76 -12.15
CA GLU A 119 11.10 -4.43 -10.86
C GLU A 119 10.33 -3.32 -10.13
N THR A 120 10.26 -3.40 -8.80
CA THR A 120 9.66 -2.30 -8.02
C THR A 120 10.61 -1.11 -8.04
N ARG A 121 10.11 0.05 -8.45
CA ARG A 121 10.85 1.33 -8.50
C ARG A 121 10.45 2.28 -7.38
N LEU A 122 9.22 2.15 -6.88
CA LEU A 122 8.70 2.88 -5.75
C LEU A 122 7.78 1.96 -4.95
N LEU A 123 7.93 1.98 -3.63
CA LEU A 123 7.02 1.32 -2.69
C LEU A 123 6.63 2.33 -1.61
N ALA A 124 5.35 2.51 -1.36
CA ALA A 124 4.83 3.19 -0.19
C ALA A 124 3.99 2.21 0.63
N SER A 125 4.19 2.14 1.94
CA SER A 125 3.49 1.20 2.82
C SER A 125 3.31 1.79 4.21
N VAL A 126 2.25 1.38 4.90
CA VAL A 126 1.99 1.72 6.31
C VAL A 126 1.92 0.43 7.10
N GLN A 127 2.84 0.21 8.04
CA GLN A 127 2.93 -0.99 8.86
C GLN A 127 2.77 -0.61 10.33
N GLY A 128 1.61 -0.93 10.91
CA GLY A 128 1.26 -0.39 12.23
C GLY A 128 1.18 1.14 12.16
N ASP A 129 1.95 1.83 13.01
CA ASP A 129 2.06 3.30 13.01
C ASP A 129 3.22 3.79 12.12
N ASP A 130 4.05 2.88 11.60
CA ASP A 130 5.22 3.23 10.79
C ASP A 130 4.82 3.44 9.33
N THR A 131 5.36 4.50 8.72
CA THR A 131 5.19 4.78 7.28
C THR A 131 6.53 4.64 6.59
N VAL A 132 6.57 3.96 5.44
CA VAL A 132 7.78 3.82 4.64
C VAL A 132 7.50 4.13 3.17
N LEU A 133 8.38 4.92 2.58
CA LEU A 133 8.50 5.19 1.15
C LEU A 133 9.91 4.79 0.71
N LEU A 134 10.00 3.80 -0.16
CA LEU A 134 11.23 3.35 -0.80
C LEU A 134 11.23 3.79 -2.26
N VAL A 135 12.34 4.34 -2.72
CA VAL A 135 12.58 4.65 -4.13
C VAL A 135 13.88 3.99 -4.56
N GLY A 136 13.85 3.29 -5.69
CA GLY A 136 14.98 2.52 -6.20
C GLY A 136 14.57 1.11 -6.60
N GLN A 137 15.55 0.30 -7.00
CA GLN A 137 15.33 -1.06 -7.48
C GLN A 137 15.33 -2.05 -6.31
N ASP A 138 14.35 -2.94 -6.28
CA ASP A 138 14.26 -4.18 -5.50
C ASP A 138 15.19 -4.26 -4.28
N GLY A 139 14.76 -3.67 -3.16
CA GLY A 139 15.42 -3.78 -1.85
C GLY A 139 16.74 -3.02 -1.69
N ALA A 140 17.35 -2.52 -2.76
CA ALA A 140 18.58 -1.71 -2.71
C ALA A 140 18.33 -0.22 -2.43
N GLY A 141 17.05 0.17 -2.24
CA GLY A 141 16.52 1.49 -1.84
C GLY A 141 17.52 2.64 -1.99
N GLN A 142 17.51 3.28 -3.15
CA GLN A 142 18.37 4.45 -3.42
C GLN A 142 17.96 5.65 -2.58
N ALA A 143 16.67 5.77 -2.26
CA ALA A 143 16.15 6.70 -1.29
C ALA A 143 15.10 6.02 -0.39
N VAL A 144 15.11 6.39 0.88
CA VAL A 144 14.14 5.97 1.88
C VAL A 144 13.60 7.23 2.55
N MET A 145 12.29 7.33 2.70
CA MET A 145 11.63 8.26 3.61
C MET A 145 10.76 7.42 4.53
N ALA A 146 10.97 7.52 5.82
CA ALA A 146 10.19 6.74 6.77
C ALA A 146 9.89 7.56 8.03
N ASP A 147 8.77 7.24 8.67
CA ASP A 147 8.55 7.53 10.07
C ASP A 147 8.55 6.18 10.78
N VAL A 148 9.52 5.99 11.68
CA VAL A 148 9.64 4.77 12.49
C VAL A 148 9.53 5.17 13.95
N GLN A 149 8.43 4.79 14.60
CA GLN A 149 8.16 5.11 16.00
C GLN A 149 8.26 6.61 16.32
N GLY A 150 7.79 7.48 15.40
CA GLY A 150 7.85 8.93 15.58
C GLY A 150 9.23 9.54 15.33
N SER A 151 10.14 8.80 14.70
CA SER A 151 11.44 9.31 14.26
C SER A 151 11.48 9.41 12.73
N PRO A 152 11.10 10.57 12.16
CA PRO A 152 11.23 10.83 10.74
C PRO A 152 12.68 10.70 10.26
N VAL A 153 12.88 9.96 9.18
CA VAL A 153 14.17 9.77 8.51
C VAL A 153 14.02 9.89 6.99
N VAL A 154 14.97 10.57 6.37
CA VAL A 154 15.19 10.54 4.92
C VAL A 154 16.62 10.09 4.69
N SER A 155 16.83 9.02 3.94
CA SER A 155 18.16 8.48 3.64
C SER A 155 18.35 8.35 2.14
N LEU A 156 19.51 8.75 1.63
CA LEU A 156 19.97 8.40 0.29
C LEU A 156 21.07 7.36 0.39
N SER A 157 21.02 6.35 -0.46
CA SER A 157 21.92 5.21 -0.42
C SER A 157 22.65 5.01 -1.76
N ASP A 158 23.88 4.52 -1.69
CA ASP A 158 24.62 3.98 -2.82
C ASP A 158 24.80 2.48 -2.61
N ARG A 159 24.26 1.66 -3.53
CA ARG A 159 24.30 0.18 -3.48
C ARG A 159 23.86 -0.39 -2.11
N GLY A 160 22.73 0.12 -1.60
CA GLY A 160 22.15 -0.29 -0.31
C GLY A 160 22.86 0.25 0.94
N ARG A 161 23.89 1.10 0.79
CA ARG A 161 24.58 1.74 1.91
C ARG A 161 24.16 3.19 2.04
N SER A 162 23.68 3.61 3.21
CA SER A 162 23.33 5.01 3.46
C SER A 162 24.57 5.92 3.30
N ARG A 163 24.42 6.98 2.51
CA ARG A 163 25.44 7.99 2.18
C ARG A 163 25.11 9.36 2.74
N LEU A 164 23.82 9.67 2.78
CA LEU A 164 23.24 10.88 3.34
C LEU A 164 22.03 10.47 4.17
N GLN A 165 21.93 10.99 5.38
CA GLN A 165 20.77 10.80 6.23
C GLN A 165 20.34 12.13 6.82
N LEU A 166 19.05 12.43 6.76
CA LEU A 166 18.38 13.48 7.51
C LEU A 166 17.48 12.77 8.51
N GLN A 167 17.58 13.11 9.78
CA GLN A 167 16.84 12.42 10.84
C GLN A 167 16.41 13.41 11.90
N LEU A 168 15.19 13.23 12.40
CA LEU A 168 14.79 13.73 13.70
C LEU A 168 14.90 12.56 14.68
N GLY A 169 15.81 12.65 15.65
CA GLY A 169 15.98 11.60 16.65
C GLY A 169 14.75 11.47 17.55
N VAL A 170 14.63 10.34 18.26
CA VAL A 170 13.59 10.12 19.29
C VAL A 170 13.62 11.17 20.41
N ASP A 171 14.77 11.81 20.60
CA ASP A 171 15.03 12.90 21.52
C ASP A 171 14.61 14.28 20.97
N GLY A 172 14.08 14.32 19.74
CA GLY A 172 13.67 15.54 19.05
C GLY A 172 14.82 16.29 18.39
N TRP A 173 16.04 15.75 18.39
CA TRP A 173 17.20 16.46 17.88
C TRP A 173 17.42 16.22 16.38
N PRO A 174 17.41 17.27 15.53
CA PRO A 174 17.62 17.12 14.10
C PRO A 174 19.10 16.89 13.78
N ARG A 175 19.36 16.01 12.82
CA ARG A 175 20.70 15.71 12.29
C ARG A 175 20.67 15.50 10.77
N VAL A 176 21.70 16.01 10.11
CA VAL A 176 22.12 15.65 8.76
C VAL A 176 23.48 14.97 8.88
N ALA A 177 23.63 13.77 8.33
CA ALA A 177 24.86 12.99 8.37
C ALA A 177 25.30 12.57 6.96
N LEU A 178 26.59 12.66 6.70
CA LEU A 178 27.26 12.16 5.51
C LEU A 178 28.19 11.01 5.90
N SER A 179 28.06 9.87 5.23
CA SER A 179 28.80 8.65 5.57
C SER A 179 29.85 8.29 4.52
N ASP A 180 30.96 7.71 4.96
CA ASP A 180 32.04 7.19 4.13
C ASP A 180 31.69 5.84 3.49
N ALA A 181 32.59 5.29 2.66
CA ALA A 181 32.37 4.01 1.96
C ALA A 181 32.18 2.81 2.89
N ALA A 182 32.73 2.88 4.11
CA ALA A 182 32.57 1.88 5.15
C ALA A 182 31.26 2.07 5.96
N GLY A 183 30.54 3.18 5.76
CA GLY A 183 29.31 3.52 6.48
C GLY A 183 29.54 4.36 7.73
N ASN A 184 30.78 4.79 8.02
CA ASN A 184 31.05 5.68 9.16
C ASN A 184 30.64 7.11 8.82
N VAL A 185 30.03 7.81 9.76
CA VAL A 185 29.72 9.24 9.60
C VAL A 185 31.04 10.02 9.52
N GLY A 186 31.30 10.64 8.37
CA GLY A 186 32.48 11.49 8.14
C GLY A 186 32.20 12.98 8.35
N ALA A 187 30.95 13.41 8.19
CA ALA A 187 30.53 14.75 8.54
C ALA A 187 29.08 14.74 9.04
N SER A 188 28.75 15.63 9.97
CA SER A 188 27.38 15.82 10.42
C SER A 188 27.10 17.26 10.83
N LEU A 189 25.91 17.73 10.53
CA LEU A 189 25.32 18.97 11.04
C LEU A 189 24.11 18.60 11.87
N GLY A 190 23.94 19.19 13.04
CA GLY A 190 22.73 18.95 13.81
C GLY A 190 22.62 19.87 15.01
N VAL A 191 21.59 19.60 15.80
CA VAL A 191 21.45 20.14 17.14
C VAL A 191 21.65 18.98 18.10
N SER A 192 22.41 19.16 19.17
CA SER A 192 22.55 18.17 20.23
C SER A 192 21.67 18.55 21.43
N GLY A 193 21.67 17.71 22.47
CA GLY A 193 21.04 18.04 23.74
C GLY A 193 21.42 19.45 24.21
N ASP A 194 20.46 20.16 24.79
CA ASP A 194 20.57 21.56 25.22
C ASP A 194 20.52 22.60 24.08
N ASP A 195 19.85 22.29 22.96
CA ASP A 195 19.68 23.20 21.80
C ASP A 195 21.01 23.67 21.19
N ARG A 196 22.09 22.89 21.34
CA ARG A 196 23.42 23.27 20.86
C ARG A 196 23.61 22.91 19.39
N PRO A 197 23.83 23.87 18.49
CA PRO A 197 24.20 23.56 17.11
C PRO A 197 25.61 22.96 17.06
N GLU A 198 25.78 21.92 16.24
CA GLU A 198 27.06 21.23 16.04
C GLU A 198 27.30 20.98 14.56
N LEU A 199 28.49 21.33 14.09
CA LEU A 199 29.09 20.84 12.85
C LEU A 199 30.31 19.99 13.21
N ARG A 200 30.25 18.70 12.87
CA ARG A 200 31.29 17.72 13.19
C ARG A 200 31.91 17.18 11.92
N LEU A 201 33.23 17.03 11.93
CA LEU A 201 33.99 16.23 10.97
C LEU A 201 34.63 15.07 11.69
N ALA A 202 34.61 13.90 11.06
CA ALA A 202 35.17 12.67 11.58
C ALA A 202 35.92 11.91 10.48
N ALA A 203 36.93 11.16 10.90
CA ALA A 203 37.69 10.24 10.04
C ALA A 203 37.90 8.94 10.82
N GLU A 204 37.69 7.81 10.16
CA GLU A 204 37.83 6.47 10.79
C GLU A 204 37.01 6.34 12.08
N GLY A 205 35.80 6.89 12.10
CA GLY A 205 34.90 6.87 13.25
C GLY A 205 35.31 7.78 14.42
N ARG A 206 36.35 8.61 14.28
CA ARG A 206 36.83 9.53 15.32
C ARG A 206 36.62 10.99 14.92
N GLN A 207 36.22 11.83 15.89
CA GLN A 207 36.08 13.27 15.69
C GLN A 207 37.44 13.90 15.37
N ARG A 208 37.48 14.69 14.29
CA ARG A 208 38.63 15.49 13.84
C ARG A 208 38.40 16.98 14.00
N ALA A 209 37.15 17.41 13.86
CA ALA A 209 36.77 18.80 14.14
C ALA A 209 35.35 18.86 14.72
N LEU A 210 35.10 19.85 15.57
CA LEU A 210 33.78 20.21 16.09
C LEU A 210 33.67 21.73 16.14
N LEU A 211 32.71 22.30 15.41
CA LEU A 211 32.26 23.68 15.57
C LEU A 211 30.92 23.66 16.32
N THR A 212 30.84 24.34 17.45
CA THR A 212 29.63 24.36 18.29
C THR A 212 29.52 25.64 19.09
N VAL A 213 28.39 25.82 19.78
CA VAL A 213 28.19 26.84 20.81
C VAL A 213 28.18 26.15 22.17
N ALA A 214 29.12 26.52 23.04
CA ALA A 214 29.26 25.99 24.39
C ALA A 214 29.33 27.13 25.40
N GLN A 215 28.41 27.15 26.38
CA GLN A 215 28.37 28.18 27.43
C GLN A 215 28.36 29.62 26.87
N GLY A 216 27.66 29.84 25.75
CA GLY A 216 27.59 31.13 25.05
C GLY A 216 28.81 31.47 24.18
N ALA A 217 29.87 30.65 24.21
CA ALA A 217 31.03 30.80 23.34
C ALA A 217 30.84 30.00 22.03
N THR A 218 31.23 30.58 20.90
CA THR A 218 31.36 29.81 19.64
C THR A 218 32.76 29.21 19.60
N VAL A 219 32.86 27.89 19.50
CA VAL A 219 34.14 27.17 19.60
C VAL A 219 34.33 26.19 18.44
N LEU A 220 35.54 26.17 17.90
CA LEU A 220 36.09 25.20 16.96
C LEU A 220 37.18 24.41 17.67
N ASN A 221 36.92 23.11 17.89
CA ASN A 221 37.92 22.17 18.36
C ASN A 221 38.49 21.42 17.16
N LEU A 222 39.82 21.36 17.03
CA LEU A 222 40.51 20.47 16.11
C LEU A 222 41.25 19.39 16.90
N SER A 223 41.08 18.15 16.48
CA SER A 223 41.60 16.97 17.17
C SER A 223 42.51 16.15 16.26
N ASP A 224 43.54 15.55 16.86
CA ASP A 224 44.29 14.46 16.27
C ASP A 224 43.77 13.09 16.78
N THR A 225 44.59 12.04 16.70
CA THR A 225 44.21 10.70 17.18
C THR A 225 44.20 10.57 18.70
N SER A 226 44.88 11.44 19.44
CA SER A 226 45.02 11.34 20.90
C SER A 226 44.26 12.43 21.65
N GLY A 227 43.73 13.45 20.99
CA GLY A 227 42.87 14.44 21.64
C GLY A 227 42.74 15.75 20.87
N ILE A 228 42.17 16.76 21.53
CA ILE A 228 42.11 18.12 21.01
C ILE A 228 43.52 18.72 20.99
N ARG A 229 43.87 19.39 19.89
CA ARG A 229 45.17 20.07 19.69
C ARG A 229 45.03 21.57 19.48
N MET A 230 43.84 22.02 19.11
CA MET A 230 43.54 23.42 18.94
C MET A 230 42.10 23.69 19.34
N VAL A 231 41.90 24.74 20.12
CA VAL A 231 40.58 25.33 20.39
C VAL A 231 40.64 26.76 19.91
N ALA A 232 39.84 27.11 18.91
CA ALA A 232 39.65 28.48 18.47
C ALA A 232 38.22 28.90 18.79
N GLY A 233 38.00 30.09 19.32
CA GLY A 233 36.65 30.51 19.65
C GLY A 233 36.49 31.98 19.96
N VAL A 234 35.25 32.38 20.11
CA VAL A 234 34.85 33.71 20.58
C VAL A 234 33.97 33.51 21.80
N ALA A 235 34.40 34.03 22.94
CA ALA A 235 33.65 33.97 24.19
C ALA A 235 32.38 34.84 24.13
N ALA A 236 31.46 34.64 25.07
CA ALA A 236 30.19 35.37 25.13
C ALA A 236 30.36 36.89 25.28
N ASP A 237 31.49 37.34 25.83
CA ASP A 237 31.87 38.75 25.95
C ASP A 237 32.53 39.32 24.68
N GLY A 238 32.66 38.51 23.62
CA GLY A 238 33.24 38.89 22.34
C GLY A 238 34.76 38.69 22.25
N ASN A 239 35.43 38.25 23.31
CA ASN A 239 36.87 38.05 23.29
C ASN A 239 37.25 36.80 22.47
N PRO A 240 38.01 36.95 21.36
CA PRO A 240 38.48 35.81 20.60
C PRO A 240 39.69 35.16 21.28
N SER A 241 39.81 33.84 21.19
CA SER A 241 41.03 33.14 21.56
C SER A 241 41.35 31.95 20.67
N VAL A 242 42.63 31.60 20.60
CA VAL A 242 43.16 30.39 19.99
C VAL A 242 44.13 29.75 20.96
N THR A 243 43.83 28.55 21.42
CA THR A 243 44.62 27.77 22.37
C THR A 243 45.15 26.51 21.69
N PHE A 244 46.44 26.27 21.80
CA PHE A 244 47.12 25.05 21.33
C PHE A 244 47.41 24.13 22.51
N LEU A 245 47.12 22.84 22.35
CA LEU A 245 47.27 21.85 23.42
C LEU A 245 48.23 20.73 22.99
N ASP A 246 49.00 20.22 23.94
CA ASP A 246 49.84 19.03 23.73
C ASP A 246 49.03 17.73 23.80
N ALA A 247 49.74 16.59 23.78
CA ALA A 247 49.15 15.25 23.88
C ALA A 247 48.44 14.96 25.20
N ALA A 248 48.88 15.58 26.31
CA ALA A 248 48.28 15.45 27.63
C ALA A 248 47.06 16.38 27.81
N GLY A 249 46.85 17.32 26.90
CA GLY A 249 45.80 18.33 27.00
C GLY A 249 46.25 19.60 27.72
N GLU A 250 47.57 19.78 27.91
CA GLU A 250 48.14 20.97 28.52
C GLU A 250 48.33 22.08 27.49
N VAL A 251 48.11 23.33 27.90
CA VAL A 251 48.25 24.49 27.02
C VAL A 251 49.72 24.73 26.69
N THR A 252 50.04 24.74 25.39
CA THR A 252 51.39 25.02 24.88
C THR A 252 51.52 26.45 24.36
N ALA A 253 50.43 27.04 23.86
CA ALA A 253 50.37 28.42 23.42
C ALA A 253 48.92 28.94 23.43
N GLN A 254 48.74 30.24 23.64
CA GLN A 254 47.43 30.90 23.58
C GLN A 254 47.55 32.29 22.94
N LEU A 255 46.57 32.64 22.09
CA LEU A 255 46.42 33.94 21.44
C LEU A 255 45.02 34.52 21.71
N PRO A 256 44.86 35.84 21.92
CA PRO A 256 45.94 36.78 22.21
C PRO A 256 46.64 36.36 23.52
N GLN A 257 47.94 36.66 23.63
CA GLN A 257 48.65 36.42 24.88
C GLN A 257 48.00 37.27 25.98
N SER A 258 47.68 36.67 27.12
CA SER A 258 47.24 37.41 28.30
C SER A 258 48.30 38.47 28.62
N ALA A 259 47.87 39.72 28.81
CA ALA A 259 48.77 40.78 29.25
C ALA A 259 49.37 40.36 30.59
N GLN A 260 50.70 40.23 30.65
CA GLN A 260 51.44 40.00 31.89
C GLN A 260 51.38 41.22 32.81
#